data_AF-A0A0D1DW52-F1
#
_entry.id   AF-A0A0D1DW52-F1
#
_cell.length_a   1.000
_cell.length_b   1.000
_cell.length_c   1.000
_cell.angle_alpha   90.00
_cell.angle_beta   90.00
_cell.angle_gamma   90.00
#
_symmetry.space_group_name_H-M   'P 1'
#
loop_
_entity.id
_entity.type
_entity.pdbx_description
1 polymer ?
#
loop_
_entity_poly.entity_id
_entity_poly.type
_entity_poly.pdbx_seq_one_letter_code
_entity_poly.pdbx_strand_id
1 'polypeptide(L)'
;MTTLNVKAGPMLRYDNVDLGTGIYHAYAMIVTEDATSDYNLTPTLQYRWENASGVSAAADGTTAVSEADSHNHSEAIKLHQYQGQEGSFTFWRFKIEVPLADSELAVHYSIDGEPHPNSQSEAIKGMTGHTFFVPSKTDNFRWAGHSCNGFSSGVDQAEFNGPNPLWDDLLKAHATKPYHAVIGGGDQIYCDTLVREPEMQEWNNQSDAKKRMAMPLTDEIRTCIDRYMFNHYCEWFGGGSFAKTIAQIPMINMLDDHDLIDGFGTYPDDLMRAPVFNHVGARGYFYFLLFQLFVNDEVDGVSETSHPNKSMLIGGDGVYIPFKNHSLLSYLGPKQWILLADCRSERKLDQICSKVTYQRLFDAVRKLPPGVEHLILLLGVPLAYPRMVFLERTLSSSMNPLIMLAKGLSPGFTNNFNGQVELLDDLGDHWCAGPHKHERNWLVERVQELALEKHLRVSYISGDVHAAGVGVFYGYHQHDPSLDPKYSLAVITSAIVNTPPPPAVISMLNKLASKKHRSLFYCGTKETMVPLFETDLEGNKQKDKYIIGARNWCSVEYQPATAELEFDIRVEKVRGSGETKSYAVKAPAPRWDVAKHHHHLLLTKNFDKDVGTLKGAPDGVTHVKA
;
A
#
# COMPACT_ATOMS: atom_id res chain seq x y z
N MET A 1 22.95 -30.97 -10.54
CA MET A 1 22.24 -30.07 -9.61
C MET A 1 20.93 -29.73 -10.27
N THR A 2 19.85 -29.67 -9.51
CA THR A 2 18.56 -29.17 -10.01
C THR A 2 18.75 -27.74 -10.50
N THR A 3 18.14 -27.42 -11.63
CA THR A 3 18.27 -26.10 -12.26
C THR A 3 16.88 -25.51 -12.42
N LEU A 4 16.65 -24.29 -11.94
CA LEU A 4 15.35 -23.62 -12.03
C LEU A 4 15.46 -22.37 -12.91
N ASN A 5 14.62 -22.26 -13.94
CA ASN A 5 14.56 -21.07 -14.77
C ASN A 5 13.56 -20.07 -14.17
N VAL A 6 14.08 -19.15 -13.35
CA VAL A 6 13.27 -18.22 -12.55
C VAL A 6 12.94 -16.98 -13.38
N LYS A 7 11.65 -16.80 -13.70
CA LYS A 7 11.12 -15.63 -14.40
C LYS A 7 10.91 -14.45 -13.43
N ALA A 8 10.41 -14.72 -12.21
CA ALA A 8 10.24 -13.71 -11.17
C ALA A 8 10.54 -14.28 -9.76
N GLY A 9 11.06 -13.43 -8.88
CA GLY A 9 11.42 -13.77 -7.50
C GLY A 9 12.88 -14.24 -7.29
N PRO A 10 13.24 -14.64 -6.05
CA PRO A 10 12.37 -14.80 -4.90
C PRO A 10 11.78 -13.47 -4.43
N MET A 11 10.50 -13.51 -4.10
CA MET A 11 9.76 -12.40 -3.48
C MET A 11 9.35 -12.84 -2.08
N LEU A 12 9.49 -11.99 -1.07
CA LEU A 12 9.09 -12.23 0.30
C LEU A 12 7.80 -11.50 0.62
N ARG A 13 6.90 -12.16 1.35
CA ARG A 13 5.70 -11.55 1.93
C ARG A 13 5.62 -11.84 3.42
N TYR A 14 5.43 -10.81 4.22
CA TYR A 14 5.11 -10.97 5.64
C TYR A 14 3.62 -11.24 5.83
N ASP A 15 3.27 -12.11 6.78
CA ASP A 15 1.88 -12.41 7.14
C ASP A 15 1.55 -11.87 8.53
N ASN A 16 2.01 -12.56 9.58
CA ASN A 16 1.70 -12.21 10.96
C ASN A 16 2.69 -12.85 11.96
N VAL A 17 2.59 -12.50 13.24
CA VAL A 17 3.17 -13.26 14.35
C VAL A 17 2.06 -13.95 15.11
N ASP A 18 2.18 -15.26 15.34
CA ASP A 18 1.34 -15.95 16.33
C ASP A 18 1.87 -15.61 17.74
N LEU A 19 1.13 -14.76 18.45
CA LEU A 19 1.50 -14.31 19.81
C LEU A 19 1.42 -15.42 20.86
N GLY A 20 0.69 -16.51 20.61
CA GLY A 20 0.60 -17.64 21.53
C GLY A 20 1.85 -18.53 21.48
N THR A 21 2.41 -18.70 20.29
CA THR A 21 3.60 -19.56 20.07
C THR A 21 4.89 -18.76 19.90
N GLY A 22 4.80 -17.45 19.63
CA GLY A 22 5.94 -16.59 19.34
C GLY A 22 6.56 -16.86 17.96
N ILE A 23 5.78 -17.39 17.01
CA ILE A 23 6.27 -17.73 15.66
C ILE A 23 5.96 -16.59 14.69
N TYR A 24 7.00 -16.08 14.03
CA TYR A 24 6.91 -15.19 12.89
C TYR A 24 6.57 -16.01 11.64
N HIS A 25 5.51 -15.60 10.94
CA HIS A 25 5.06 -16.22 9.70
C HIS A 25 5.31 -15.30 8.51
N ALA A 26 6.00 -15.83 7.51
CA ALA A 26 6.17 -15.22 6.20
C ALA A 26 6.09 -16.27 5.10
N TYR A 27 6.18 -15.82 3.87
CA TYR A 27 6.20 -16.66 2.69
C TYR A 27 7.24 -16.14 1.71
N ALA A 28 7.81 -17.05 0.91
CA ALA A 28 8.53 -16.71 -0.30
C ALA A 28 7.78 -17.23 -1.52
N MET A 29 7.99 -16.60 -2.67
CA MET A 29 7.45 -17.08 -3.94
C MET A 29 8.46 -16.91 -5.07
N ILE A 30 8.52 -17.91 -5.95
CA ILE A 30 9.17 -17.84 -7.26
C ILE A 30 8.18 -18.22 -8.36
N VAL A 31 8.40 -17.69 -9.55
CA VAL A 31 7.73 -18.11 -10.78
C VAL A 31 8.76 -18.69 -11.72
N THR A 32 8.58 -19.94 -12.14
CA THR A 32 9.55 -20.66 -12.97
C THR A 32 8.96 -21.06 -14.31
N GLU A 33 9.78 -21.06 -15.36
CA GLU A 33 9.43 -21.59 -16.67
C GLU A 33 9.57 -23.12 -16.66
N ASP A 34 8.49 -23.85 -16.94
CA ASP A 34 8.44 -25.29 -16.75
C ASP A 34 9.30 -26.07 -17.76
N ALA A 35 9.42 -25.57 -18.98
CA ALA A 35 10.11 -26.27 -20.07
C ALA A 35 11.61 -26.45 -19.85
N THR A 36 12.21 -25.58 -19.03
CA THR A 36 13.67 -25.50 -18.79
C THR A 36 14.05 -25.64 -17.32
N SER A 37 13.06 -25.85 -16.45
CA SER A 37 13.29 -26.13 -15.03
C SER A 37 13.30 -27.64 -14.77
N ASP A 38 14.18 -28.07 -13.88
CA ASP A 38 14.26 -29.45 -13.39
C ASP A 38 13.41 -29.58 -12.12
N TYR A 39 12.28 -30.28 -12.24
CA TYR A 39 11.38 -30.60 -11.12
C TYR A 39 11.47 -32.08 -10.69
N ASN A 40 12.57 -32.78 -10.96
CA ASN A 40 12.79 -34.12 -10.40
C ASN A 40 12.73 -34.12 -8.87
N LEU A 41 13.05 -32.98 -8.24
CA LEU A 41 12.79 -32.67 -6.85
C LEU A 41 11.88 -31.45 -6.78
N THR A 42 10.94 -31.45 -5.82
CA THR A 42 10.14 -30.27 -5.51
C THR A 42 11.08 -29.13 -5.07
N PRO A 43 10.94 -27.90 -5.61
CA PRO A 43 11.73 -26.77 -5.13
C PRO A 43 11.62 -26.65 -3.62
N THR A 44 12.76 -26.47 -2.95
CA THR A 44 12.83 -26.39 -1.48
C THR A 44 13.60 -25.13 -1.09
N LEU A 45 13.09 -24.41 -0.10
CA LEU A 45 13.73 -23.23 0.47
C LEU A 45 14.38 -23.62 1.79
N GLN A 46 15.68 -23.40 1.90
CA GLN A 46 16.49 -23.61 3.10
C GLN A 46 16.71 -22.27 3.80
N TYR A 47 16.57 -22.23 5.12
CA TYR A 47 16.82 -21.00 5.87
C TYR A 47 17.43 -21.26 7.26
N ARG A 48 18.28 -20.33 7.67
CA ARG A 48 18.89 -20.27 9.01
C ARG A 48 18.80 -18.85 9.55
N TRP A 49 18.92 -18.70 10.85
CA TRP A 49 18.84 -17.40 11.50
C TRP A 49 19.91 -17.24 12.57
N GLU A 50 20.45 -16.05 12.68
CA GLU A 50 21.43 -15.70 13.71
C GLU A 50 21.12 -14.33 14.31
N ASN A 51 21.82 -13.98 15.39
CA ASN A 51 21.68 -12.65 15.98
C ASN A 51 22.12 -11.60 14.96
N ALA A 52 21.28 -10.59 14.71
CA ALA A 52 21.54 -9.56 13.70
C ALA A 52 22.74 -8.64 14.03
N SER A 53 23.23 -8.65 15.28
CA SER A 53 24.34 -7.81 15.72
C SER A 53 25.61 -8.05 14.89
N GLY A 54 25.95 -7.08 14.05
CA GLY A 54 27.14 -7.13 13.19
C GLY A 54 26.91 -7.78 11.83
N VAL A 55 25.69 -8.25 11.54
CA VAL A 55 25.29 -8.72 10.22
C VAL A 55 24.94 -7.51 9.36
N SER A 56 25.53 -7.44 8.16
CA SER A 56 25.22 -6.40 7.19
C SER A 56 23.85 -6.67 6.55
N ALA A 57 23.02 -5.64 6.44
CA ALA A 57 21.79 -5.68 5.67
C ALA A 57 21.98 -5.41 4.16
N ALA A 58 23.20 -5.06 3.74
CA ALA A 58 23.51 -4.97 2.32
C ALA A 58 23.65 -6.37 1.71
N ALA A 59 22.95 -6.63 0.60
CA ALA A 59 23.18 -7.80 -0.23
C ALA A 59 24.63 -7.83 -0.74
N ASP A 60 25.41 -8.82 -0.29
CA ASP A 60 26.76 -9.10 -0.77
C ASP A 60 26.85 -10.35 -1.67
N GLY A 61 25.71 -11.04 -1.87
CA GLY A 61 25.60 -12.23 -2.71
C GLY A 61 26.14 -13.52 -2.09
N THR A 62 26.58 -13.50 -0.83
CA THR A 62 27.32 -14.61 -0.18
C THR A 62 26.60 -15.21 1.03
N THR A 63 25.28 -15.36 0.94
CA THR A 63 24.42 -15.87 2.03
C THR A 63 23.77 -17.21 1.67
N ALA A 64 24.49 -18.04 0.92
CA ALA A 64 24.07 -19.40 0.61
C ALA A 64 23.72 -20.17 1.89
N VAL A 65 22.57 -20.85 1.87
CA VAL A 65 22.16 -21.81 2.89
C VAL A 65 22.02 -23.17 2.24
N SER A 66 22.60 -24.17 2.89
CA SER A 66 22.51 -25.57 2.51
C SER A 66 21.69 -26.34 3.54
N GLU A 67 21.28 -27.56 3.20
CA GLU A 67 20.62 -28.46 4.15
C GLU A 67 21.45 -28.66 5.43
N ALA A 68 22.79 -28.71 5.31
CA ALA A 68 23.70 -29.01 6.41
C ALA A 68 23.84 -27.89 7.46
N ASP A 69 23.58 -26.63 7.07
CA ASP A 69 23.65 -25.45 7.96
C ASP A 69 22.29 -24.75 8.14
N SER A 70 21.23 -25.29 7.55
CA SER A 70 19.86 -24.81 7.74
C SER A 70 19.37 -25.05 9.18
N HIS A 71 18.58 -24.12 9.70
CA HIS A 71 17.80 -24.36 10.91
C HIS A 71 16.44 -24.99 10.57
N ASN A 72 15.90 -24.69 9.38
CA ASN A 72 14.66 -25.24 8.89
C ASN A 72 14.59 -25.16 7.36
N HIS A 73 13.62 -25.88 6.78
CA HIS A 73 13.35 -25.87 5.35
C HIS A 73 11.84 -25.80 5.07
N SER A 74 11.49 -25.44 3.85
CA SER A 74 10.12 -25.51 3.33
C SER A 74 10.15 -26.08 1.94
N GLU A 75 9.50 -27.23 1.74
CA GLU A 75 9.12 -27.66 0.40
C GLU A 75 8.09 -26.67 -0.17
N ALA A 76 8.18 -26.37 -1.47
CA ALA A 76 7.21 -25.52 -2.13
C ALA A 76 5.87 -26.23 -2.30
N ILE A 77 4.79 -25.46 -2.24
CA ILE A 77 3.53 -25.87 -2.86
C ILE A 77 3.40 -25.20 -4.23
N LYS A 78 2.81 -25.91 -5.20
CA LYS A 78 2.35 -25.32 -6.45
C LYS A 78 1.07 -24.52 -6.17
N LEU A 79 1.17 -23.20 -6.22
CA LEU A 79 0.05 -22.31 -5.94
C LEU A 79 -0.81 -22.09 -7.20
N HIS A 80 -0.18 -21.98 -8.36
CA HIS A 80 -0.84 -21.81 -9.64
C HIS A 80 0.10 -22.24 -10.77
N GLN A 81 -0.45 -22.58 -11.94
CA GLN A 81 0.32 -22.75 -13.17
C GLN A 81 -0.37 -21.99 -14.28
N TYR A 82 0.32 -20.96 -14.78
CA TYR A 82 -0.09 -20.25 -15.96
C TYR A 82 0.29 -21.06 -17.20
N GLN A 83 -0.63 -21.21 -18.15
CA GLN A 83 -0.39 -21.89 -19.42
C GLN A 83 -0.65 -20.90 -20.55
N GLY A 84 0.43 -20.44 -21.18
CA GLY A 84 0.40 -19.48 -22.29
C GLY A 84 1.00 -20.06 -23.58
N GLN A 85 0.98 -19.26 -24.64
CA GLN A 85 1.57 -19.63 -25.93
C GLN A 85 3.10 -19.84 -25.84
N GLU A 86 3.77 -19.12 -24.94
CA GLU A 86 5.22 -19.22 -24.70
C GLU A 86 5.61 -20.43 -23.83
N GLY A 87 4.63 -21.17 -23.29
CA GLY A 87 4.86 -22.31 -22.43
C GLY A 87 4.06 -22.24 -21.13
N SER A 88 4.38 -23.17 -20.22
CA SER A 88 3.80 -23.22 -18.88
C SER A 88 4.77 -22.65 -17.85
N PHE A 89 4.21 -21.93 -16.88
CA PHE A 89 4.96 -21.29 -15.81
C PHE A 89 4.31 -21.59 -14.48
N THR A 90 5.09 -22.06 -13.50
CA THR A 90 4.58 -22.49 -12.21
C THR A 90 4.94 -21.50 -11.11
N PHE A 91 3.94 -21.16 -10.29
CA PHE A 91 4.09 -20.38 -9.06
C PHE A 91 4.35 -21.32 -7.89
N TRP A 92 5.52 -21.20 -7.29
CA TRP A 92 5.94 -21.99 -6.13
C TRP A 92 5.94 -21.12 -4.88
N ARG A 93 5.13 -21.48 -3.89
CA ARG A 93 5.05 -20.77 -2.61
C ARG A 93 5.70 -21.59 -1.51
N PHE A 94 6.58 -20.95 -0.74
CA PHE A 94 7.28 -21.51 0.40
C PHE A 94 6.77 -20.85 1.68
N LYS A 95 6.58 -21.64 2.74
CA LYS A 95 6.22 -21.11 4.07
C LYS A 95 7.48 -20.90 4.89
N ILE A 96 7.62 -19.75 5.52
CA ILE A 96 8.75 -19.45 6.41
C ILE A 96 8.20 -19.24 7.82
N GLU A 97 8.79 -19.95 8.79
CA GLU A 97 8.41 -19.90 10.19
C GLU A 97 9.65 -19.73 11.05
N VAL A 98 9.78 -18.56 11.70
CA VAL A 98 10.95 -18.20 12.50
C VAL A 98 10.50 -17.93 13.94
N PRO A 99 11.03 -18.64 14.94
CA PRO A 99 10.75 -18.30 16.33
C PRO A 99 11.30 -16.92 16.67
N LEU A 100 10.48 -16.03 17.22
CA LEU A 100 10.96 -14.75 17.73
C LEU A 100 11.98 -14.98 18.84
N ALA A 101 13.06 -14.19 18.84
CA ALA A 101 14.12 -14.22 19.84
C ALA A 101 14.10 -12.97 20.72
N ASP A 102 14.93 -12.95 21.76
CA ASP A 102 15.07 -11.79 22.65
C ASP A 102 15.97 -10.69 22.04
N SER A 103 16.50 -10.94 20.85
CA SER A 103 17.24 -10.00 20.00
C SER A 103 16.69 -10.05 18.57
N GLU A 104 16.96 -9.00 17.79
CA GLU A 104 16.72 -9.02 16.34
C GLU A 104 17.51 -10.16 15.68
N LEU A 105 16.88 -10.82 14.71
CA LEU A 105 17.47 -11.93 13.96
C LEU A 105 17.72 -11.51 12.51
N ALA A 106 18.87 -11.89 11.98
CA ALA A 106 19.12 -11.96 10.55
C ALA A 106 18.77 -13.37 10.08
N VAL A 107 17.88 -13.49 9.10
CA VAL A 107 17.43 -14.75 8.52
C VAL A 107 17.98 -14.87 7.11
N HIS A 108 18.92 -15.79 6.93
CA HIS A 108 19.50 -16.14 5.64
C HIS A 108 18.67 -17.23 4.98
N TYR A 109 18.42 -17.12 3.67
CA TYR A 109 17.70 -18.15 2.93
C TYR A 109 18.22 -18.33 1.51
N SER A 110 18.09 -19.56 1.01
CA SER A 110 18.39 -19.97 -0.36
C SER A 110 17.32 -20.94 -0.85
N ILE A 111 17.10 -20.98 -2.17
CA ILE A 111 16.27 -22.00 -2.81
C ILE A 111 17.21 -23.02 -3.43
N ASP A 112 16.98 -24.30 -3.14
CA ASP A 112 17.84 -25.39 -3.56
C ASP A 112 17.94 -25.49 -5.09
N GLY A 113 19.18 -25.70 -5.56
CA GLY A 113 19.53 -25.76 -6.97
C GLY A 113 20.29 -24.54 -7.44
N GLU A 114 20.52 -24.49 -8.75
CA GLU A 114 21.19 -23.36 -9.40
C GLU A 114 20.22 -22.61 -10.32
N PRO A 115 20.30 -21.28 -10.41
CA PRO A 115 19.57 -20.54 -11.41
C PRO A 115 19.94 -21.00 -12.82
N HIS A 116 18.95 -21.26 -13.67
CA HIS A 116 19.17 -21.49 -15.08
C HIS A 116 19.83 -20.24 -15.71
N PRO A 117 20.76 -20.37 -16.68
CA PRO A 117 21.38 -19.23 -17.34
C PRO A 117 20.42 -18.22 -17.99
N ASN A 118 19.20 -18.67 -18.33
CA ASN A 118 18.15 -17.83 -18.91
C ASN A 118 17.20 -17.20 -17.88
N SER A 119 17.45 -17.39 -16.58
CA SER A 119 16.62 -16.78 -15.54
C SER A 119 16.63 -15.26 -15.68
N GLN A 120 15.44 -14.65 -15.57
CA GLN A 120 15.22 -13.25 -15.89
C GLN A 120 15.23 -12.35 -14.64
N SER A 121 14.88 -12.91 -13.49
CA SER A 121 14.75 -12.15 -12.25
C SER A 121 16.05 -11.44 -11.84
N GLU A 122 15.96 -10.14 -11.59
CA GLU A 122 17.07 -9.32 -11.07
C GLU A 122 17.44 -9.67 -9.62
N ALA A 123 16.53 -10.30 -8.87
CA ALA A 123 16.77 -10.69 -7.49
C ALA A 123 17.91 -11.72 -7.37
N ILE A 124 18.04 -12.65 -8.32
CA ILE A 124 19.01 -13.75 -8.22
C ILE A 124 20.35 -13.45 -8.90
N LYS A 125 20.48 -12.33 -9.61
CA LYS A 125 21.69 -12.02 -10.39
C LYS A 125 22.86 -11.72 -9.46
N GLY A 126 23.86 -12.62 -9.50
CA GLY A 126 25.04 -12.52 -8.64
C GLY A 126 24.77 -12.87 -7.18
N MET A 127 23.63 -13.53 -6.89
CA MET A 127 23.22 -13.89 -5.54
C MET A 127 23.20 -15.41 -5.37
N THR A 128 23.69 -15.91 -4.24
CA THR A 128 23.59 -17.33 -3.84
C THR A 128 22.53 -17.57 -2.75
N GLY A 129 21.97 -16.49 -2.22
CA GLY A 129 20.99 -16.46 -1.14
C GLY A 129 20.67 -15.01 -0.79
N HIS A 130 19.75 -14.82 0.13
CA HIS A 130 19.29 -13.51 0.58
C HIS A 130 19.18 -13.47 2.10
N THR A 131 19.09 -12.26 2.64
CA THR A 131 18.87 -12.03 4.07
C THR A 131 17.69 -11.10 4.27
N PHE A 132 16.82 -11.45 5.23
CA PHE A 132 15.82 -10.53 5.77
C PHE A 132 15.90 -10.49 7.30
N PHE A 133 15.26 -9.52 7.92
CA PHE A 133 15.39 -9.27 9.36
C PHE A 133 14.06 -9.46 10.08
N VAL A 134 14.11 -10.11 11.24
CA VAL A 134 12.96 -10.34 12.11
C VAL A 134 13.23 -9.64 13.45
N PRO A 135 12.33 -8.76 13.93
CA PRO A 135 12.56 -8.03 15.16
C PRO A 135 12.53 -8.95 16.38
N SER A 136 13.07 -8.48 17.51
CA SER A 136 12.94 -9.21 18.77
C SER A 136 11.49 -9.27 19.25
N LYS A 137 11.21 -10.14 20.23
CA LYS A 137 9.89 -10.23 20.89
C LYS A 137 9.42 -8.90 21.47
N THR A 138 10.33 -8.02 21.86
CA THR A 138 10.04 -6.76 22.56
C THR A 138 10.13 -5.54 21.67
N ASP A 139 10.71 -5.67 20.48
CA ASP A 139 10.88 -4.56 19.55
C ASP A 139 9.70 -4.45 18.59
N ASN A 140 9.45 -3.23 18.14
CA ASN A 140 8.51 -2.97 17.08
C ASN A 140 9.22 -2.99 15.73
N PHE A 141 8.48 -3.38 14.69
CA PHE A 141 8.96 -3.33 13.32
C PHE A 141 9.31 -1.90 12.95
N ARG A 142 10.52 -1.71 12.44
CA ARG A 142 10.83 -0.61 11.54
C ARG A 142 10.41 -0.99 10.12
N TRP A 143 9.60 -0.16 9.45
CA TRP A 143 9.03 -0.49 8.14
C TRP A 143 9.04 0.72 7.20
N ALA A 144 8.94 0.47 5.90
CA ALA A 144 8.89 1.50 4.87
C ALA A 144 7.54 1.47 4.13
N GLY A 145 6.82 2.60 4.07
CA GLY A 145 5.60 2.74 3.30
C GLY A 145 5.84 3.35 1.92
N HIS A 146 5.14 2.86 0.89
CA HIS A 146 5.18 3.40 -0.46
C HIS A 146 3.86 3.17 -1.22
N SER A 147 3.66 3.86 -2.33
CA SER A 147 2.61 3.56 -3.32
C SER A 147 3.06 4.01 -4.72
N CYS A 148 2.27 3.71 -5.73
CA CYS A 148 2.47 4.19 -7.10
C CYS A 148 3.88 3.82 -7.63
N ASN A 149 4.15 2.52 -7.55
CA ASN A 149 5.36 1.86 -8.02
C ASN A 149 5.21 1.52 -9.51
N GLY A 150 5.00 2.52 -10.35
CA GLY A 150 4.96 2.38 -11.81
C GLY A 150 4.83 3.74 -12.48
N PHE A 151 4.87 3.76 -13.80
CA PHE A 151 4.75 4.99 -14.58
C PHE A 151 3.43 5.00 -15.33
N SER A 152 2.74 6.14 -15.28
CA SER A 152 1.60 6.38 -16.15
C SER A 152 2.04 6.36 -17.62
N SER A 153 1.13 5.95 -18.50
CA SER A 153 1.41 5.55 -19.88
C SER A 153 1.99 6.63 -20.84
N GLY A 154 2.07 7.88 -20.39
CA GLY A 154 2.61 9.04 -21.13
C GLY A 154 3.89 9.64 -20.53
N VAL A 155 4.45 9.03 -19.48
CA VAL A 155 5.64 9.57 -18.79
C VAL A 155 6.92 9.17 -19.52
N ASP A 156 7.80 10.15 -19.77
CA ASP A 156 9.17 9.88 -20.18
C ASP A 156 10.00 9.41 -18.98
N GLN A 157 10.18 8.09 -18.87
CA GLN A 157 10.90 7.47 -17.77
C GLN A 157 12.38 7.88 -17.71
N ALA A 158 12.96 8.34 -18.83
CA ALA A 158 14.36 8.77 -18.87
C ALA A 158 14.59 10.02 -18.02
N GLU A 159 13.59 10.89 -17.86
CA GLU A 159 13.67 12.06 -16.97
C GLU A 159 13.86 11.68 -15.50
N PHE A 160 13.52 10.44 -15.15
CA PHE A 160 13.54 9.91 -13.79
C PHE A 160 14.63 8.87 -13.55
N ASN A 161 15.49 8.62 -14.54
CA ASN A 161 16.45 7.50 -14.56
C ASN A 161 15.76 6.14 -14.30
N GLY A 162 14.54 5.98 -14.84
CA GLY A 162 13.72 4.79 -14.63
C GLY A 162 13.13 4.68 -13.20
N PRO A 163 12.66 3.48 -12.82
CA PRO A 163 11.96 3.27 -11.55
C PRO A 163 12.89 3.06 -10.34
N ASN A 164 14.18 2.79 -10.58
CA ASN A 164 15.11 2.35 -9.53
C ASN A 164 15.53 3.41 -8.48
N PRO A 165 15.68 4.72 -8.79
CA PRO A 165 16.44 5.60 -7.90
C PRO A 165 15.96 5.68 -6.43
N LEU A 166 14.65 5.68 -6.17
CA LEU A 166 14.14 5.69 -4.79
C LEU A 166 14.13 4.31 -4.13
N TRP A 167 14.05 3.23 -4.91
CA TRP A 167 14.29 1.88 -4.39
C TRP A 167 15.76 1.71 -3.99
N ASP A 168 16.69 2.29 -4.75
CA ASP A 168 18.11 2.31 -4.39
C ASP A 168 18.36 3.13 -3.12
N ASP A 169 17.67 4.27 -2.94
CA ASP A 169 17.70 5.06 -1.70
C ASP A 169 17.18 4.24 -0.50
N LEU A 170 16.05 3.56 -0.67
CA LEU A 170 15.48 2.68 0.35
C LEU A 170 16.43 1.53 0.72
N LEU A 171 17.05 0.87 -0.27
CA LEU A 171 18.05 -0.18 -0.05
C LEU A 171 19.29 0.34 0.69
N LYS A 172 19.77 1.56 0.39
CA LYS A 172 20.85 2.19 1.17
C LYS A 172 20.44 2.45 2.61
N ALA A 173 19.21 2.90 2.83
CA ALA A 173 18.66 3.08 4.17
C ALA A 173 18.51 1.74 4.91
N HIS A 174 18.09 0.68 4.21
CA HIS A 174 18.00 -0.70 4.73
C HIS A 174 19.38 -1.22 5.15
N ALA A 175 20.41 -1.02 4.31
CA ALA A 175 21.79 -1.40 4.60
C ALA A 175 22.35 -0.71 5.85
N THR A 176 21.89 0.52 6.15
CA THR A 176 22.33 1.29 7.33
C THR A 176 21.61 0.83 8.59
N LYS A 177 20.31 0.59 8.49
CA LYS A 177 19.47 0.07 9.56
C LYS A 177 18.39 -0.79 8.91
N PRO A 178 18.21 -2.06 9.29
CA PRO A 178 17.22 -2.92 8.66
C PRO A 178 15.80 -2.35 8.71
N TYR A 179 15.04 -2.66 7.67
CA TYR A 179 13.59 -2.61 7.66
C TYR A 179 13.09 -4.05 7.72
N HIS A 180 12.04 -4.27 8.50
CA HIS A 180 11.42 -5.57 8.71
C HIS A 180 10.28 -5.83 7.72
N ALA A 181 9.70 -4.76 7.17
CA ALA A 181 8.66 -4.83 6.16
C ALA A 181 8.70 -3.63 5.22
N VAL A 182 8.26 -3.86 3.98
CA VAL A 182 7.92 -2.81 3.01
C VAL A 182 6.41 -2.89 2.74
N ILE A 183 5.70 -1.79 2.92
CA ILE A 183 4.23 -1.75 2.92
C ILE A 183 3.76 -0.97 1.70
N GLY A 184 3.13 -1.69 0.76
CA GLY A 184 2.57 -1.16 -0.47
C GLY A 184 1.13 -0.70 -0.27
N GLY A 185 0.88 0.60 -0.50
CA GLY A 185 -0.41 1.23 -0.34
C GLY A 185 -1.28 1.26 -1.58
N GLY A 186 -1.08 0.37 -2.56
CA GLY A 186 -1.77 0.44 -3.85
C GLY A 186 -0.90 0.90 -5.00
N ASP A 187 -1.29 0.54 -6.22
CA ASP A 187 -0.56 0.81 -7.46
C ASP A 187 0.86 0.23 -7.41
N GLN A 188 0.98 -1.05 -7.06
CA GLN A 188 2.29 -1.71 -7.05
C GLN A 188 2.80 -1.97 -8.47
N ILE A 189 1.87 -1.90 -9.44
CA ILE A 189 2.05 -2.04 -10.88
C ILE A 189 0.99 -1.20 -11.62
N TYR A 190 1.24 -0.82 -12.88
CA TYR A 190 0.33 -0.02 -13.71
C TYR A 190 -0.13 -0.80 -14.94
N CYS A 191 -1.27 -1.47 -14.83
CA CYS A 191 -1.85 -2.35 -15.84
C CYS A 191 -2.61 -1.62 -16.96
N ASP A 192 -2.60 -0.28 -16.98
CA ASP A 192 -3.43 0.53 -17.90
C ASP A 192 -3.08 0.31 -19.36
N THR A 193 -1.83 -0.11 -19.63
CA THR A 193 -1.38 -0.35 -21.00
C THR A 193 -1.99 -1.59 -21.63
N LEU A 194 -2.72 -2.42 -20.87
CA LEU A 194 -3.52 -3.55 -21.38
C LEU A 194 -4.42 -3.15 -22.54
N VAL A 195 -5.07 -1.98 -22.49
CA VAL A 195 -5.98 -1.57 -23.57
C VAL A 195 -5.29 -1.21 -24.87
N ARG A 196 -3.95 -1.18 -24.89
CA ARG A 196 -3.12 -0.98 -26.08
C ARG A 196 -2.78 -2.30 -26.79
N GLU A 197 -3.10 -3.45 -26.19
CA GLU A 197 -2.89 -4.74 -26.83
C GLU A 197 -3.71 -4.83 -28.13
N PRO A 198 -3.18 -5.47 -29.20
CA PRO A 198 -3.85 -5.58 -30.50
C PRO A 198 -5.28 -6.12 -30.41
N GLU A 199 -5.49 -7.15 -29.59
CA GLU A 199 -6.77 -7.83 -29.39
C GLU A 199 -7.81 -6.93 -28.69
N MET A 200 -7.35 -5.93 -27.94
CA MET A 200 -8.21 -4.98 -27.23
C MET A 200 -8.65 -3.80 -28.11
N GLN A 201 -8.01 -3.58 -29.28
CA GLN A 201 -8.19 -2.35 -30.06
C GLN A 201 -9.60 -2.17 -30.62
N GLU A 202 -10.29 -3.23 -31.03
CA GLU A 202 -11.66 -3.09 -31.52
C GLU A 202 -12.59 -2.59 -30.43
N TRP A 203 -12.43 -3.12 -29.21
CA TRP A 203 -13.21 -2.72 -28.05
C TRP A 203 -12.85 -1.32 -27.57
N ASN A 204 -11.56 -1.03 -27.44
CA ASN A 204 -11.07 0.26 -26.95
C ASN A 204 -11.45 1.43 -27.88
N ASN A 205 -11.36 1.22 -29.21
CA ASN A 205 -11.67 2.25 -30.20
C ASN A 205 -13.16 2.37 -30.55
N GLN A 206 -14.04 1.58 -29.92
CA GLN A 206 -15.48 1.66 -30.17
C GLN A 206 -16.08 2.94 -29.55
N SER A 207 -16.32 3.93 -30.41
CA SER A 207 -16.88 5.24 -30.02
C SER A 207 -18.32 5.20 -29.50
N ASP A 208 -19.14 4.23 -29.92
CA ASP A 208 -20.50 4.07 -29.41
C ASP A 208 -20.46 3.29 -28.09
N ALA A 209 -20.69 4.00 -26.98
CA ALA A 209 -20.62 3.42 -25.64
C ALA A 209 -21.54 2.19 -25.47
N LYS A 210 -22.76 2.21 -26.04
CA LYS A 210 -23.69 1.08 -25.92
C LYS A 210 -23.18 -0.12 -26.70
N LYS A 211 -22.65 0.09 -27.90
CA LYS A 211 -22.03 -0.98 -28.68
C LYS A 211 -20.81 -1.55 -27.95
N ARG A 212 -19.92 -0.69 -27.44
CA ARG A 212 -18.72 -1.09 -26.69
C ARG A 212 -19.07 -1.95 -25.48
N MET A 213 -20.06 -1.56 -24.69
CA MET A 213 -20.52 -2.32 -23.52
C MET A 213 -21.18 -3.65 -23.89
N ALA A 214 -21.77 -3.75 -25.08
CA ALA A 214 -22.40 -4.97 -25.58
C ALA A 214 -21.42 -5.92 -26.29
N MET A 215 -20.17 -5.51 -26.54
CA MET A 215 -19.18 -6.37 -27.19
C MET A 215 -18.91 -7.63 -26.33
N PRO A 216 -18.93 -8.82 -26.94
CA PRO A 216 -18.69 -10.05 -26.20
C PRO A 216 -17.22 -10.16 -25.77
N LEU A 217 -17.01 -10.86 -24.66
CA LEU A 217 -15.69 -11.31 -24.27
C LEU A 217 -15.31 -12.55 -25.11
N THR A 218 -14.46 -12.36 -26.12
CA THR A 218 -13.98 -13.46 -26.97
C THR A 218 -12.81 -14.21 -26.32
N ASP A 219 -12.50 -15.41 -26.82
CA ASP A 219 -11.39 -16.21 -26.30
C ASP A 219 -10.03 -15.54 -26.57
N GLU A 220 -9.90 -14.78 -27.66
CA GLU A 220 -8.72 -13.99 -27.97
C GLU A 220 -8.51 -12.88 -26.92
N ILE A 221 -9.57 -12.16 -26.55
CA ILE A 221 -9.51 -11.12 -25.51
C ILE A 221 -9.20 -11.76 -24.14
N ARG A 222 -9.83 -12.90 -23.79
CA ARG A 222 -9.51 -13.62 -22.55
C ARG A 222 -8.03 -13.98 -22.47
N THR A 223 -7.52 -14.60 -23.53
CA THR A 223 -6.11 -15.01 -23.63
C THR A 223 -5.18 -13.81 -23.58
N CYS A 224 -5.53 -12.72 -24.26
CA CYS A 224 -4.78 -11.46 -24.25
C CYS A 224 -4.65 -10.87 -22.84
N ILE A 225 -5.76 -10.76 -22.11
CA ILE A 225 -5.78 -10.21 -20.73
C ILE A 225 -4.91 -11.07 -19.81
N ASP A 226 -5.06 -12.39 -19.86
CA ASP A 226 -4.26 -13.30 -19.03
C ASP A 226 -2.77 -13.26 -19.37
N ARG A 227 -2.44 -13.25 -20.68
CA ARG A 227 -1.05 -13.13 -21.16
C ARG A 227 -0.41 -11.83 -20.71
N TYR A 228 -1.12 -10.70 -20.89
CA TYR A 228 -0.63 -9.38 -20.50
C TYR A 228 -0.38 -9.34 -19.00
N MET A 229 -1.36 -9.71 -18.18
CA MET A 229 -1.24 -9.63 -16.72
C MET A 229 -0.07 -10.50 -16.22
N PHE A 230 0.01 -11.74 -16.67
CA PHE A 230 1.10 -12.65 -16.27
C PHE A 230 2.48 -12.08 -16.62
N ASN A 231 2.68 -11.66 -17.88
CA ASN A 231 3.98 -11.17 -18.33
C ASN A 231 4.34 -9.84 -17.65
N HIS A 232 3.38 -8.92 -17.54
CA HIS A 232 3.61 -7.61 -16.94
C HIS A 232 4.00 -7.74 -15.46
N TYR A 233 3.30 -8.58 -14.69
CA TYR A 233 3.68 -8.86 -13.30
C TYR A 233 5.05 -9.52 -13.19
N CYS A 234 5.37 -10.51 -14.05
CA CYS A 234 6.68 -11.13 -14.05
C CYS A 234 7.82 -10.14 -14.33
N GLU A 235 7.66 -9.29 -15.34
CA GLU A 235 8.65 -8.27 -15.71
C GLU A 235 8.82 -7.24 -14.60
N TRP A 236 7.71 -6.78 -13.99
CA TRP A 236 7.75 -5.72 -13.00
C TRP A 236 8.27 -6.20 -11.63
N PHE A 237 7.72 -7.31 -11.11
CA PHE A 237 8.14 -7.88 -9.82
C PHE A 237 9.46 -8.66 -9.91
N GLY A 238 9.86 -9.10 -11.10
CA GLY A 238 11.19 -9.65 -11.39
C GLY A 238 12.24 -8.60 -11.73
N GLY A 239 11.85 -7.33 -11.90
CA GLY A 239 12.69 -6.27 -12.45
C GLY A 239 13.30 -5.29 -11.44
N GLY A 240 14.44 -4.73 -11.83
CA GLY A 240 15.08 -3.58 -11.20
C GLY A 240 15.42 -3.73 -9.72
N SER A 241 15.52 -2.58 -9.05
CA SER A 241 15.81 -2.52 -7.61
C SER A 241 14.61 -2.91 -6.75
N PHE A 242 13.39 -2.89 -7.32
CA PHE A 242 12.20 -3.39 -6.64
C PHE A 242 12.29 -4.89 -6.37
N ALA A 243 12.63 -5.71 -7.38
CA ALA A 243 12.83 -7.15 -7.20
C ALA A 243 13.91 -7.47 -6.14
N LYS A 244 15.02 -6.73 -6.16
CA LYS A 244 16.09 -6.84 -5.15
C LYS A 244 15.62 -6.46 -3.76
N THR A 245 14.72 -5.49 -3.64
CA THR A 245 14.13 -5.06 -2.37
C THR A 245 13.23 -6.13 -1.80
N ILE A 246 12.27 -6.63 -2.57
CA ILE A 246 11.29 -7.62 -2.08
C ILE A 246 11.88 -9.02 -1.89
N ALA A 247 13.11 -9.27 -2.37
CA ALA A 247 13.88 -10.46 -2.00
C ALA A 247 14.52 -10.36 -0.60
N GLN A 248 14.62 -9.16 -0.01
CA GLN A 248 15.31 -8.90 1.26
C GLN A 248 14.42 -8.27 2.33
N ILE A 249 13.35 -7.59 1.92
CA ILE A 249 12.41 -6.91 2.80
C ILE A 249 11.01 -7.47 2.50
N PRO A 250 10.42 -8.27 3.42
CA PRO A 250 9.09 -8.83 3.22
C PRO A 250 8.03 -7.77 2.96
N MET A 251 7.25 -7.95 1.89
CA MET A 251 6.20 -7.00 1.53
C MET A 251 4.88 -7.26 2.28
N ILE A 252 4.09 -6.20 2.46
CA ILE A 252 2.68 -6.25 2.85
C ILE A 252 1.94 -5.26 1.94
N ASN A 253 1.15 -5.76 0.99
CA ASN A 253 0.54 -4.90 -0.02
C ASN A 253 -0.98 -4.88 0.11
N MET A 254 -1.59 -3.80 -0.37
CA MET A 254 -3.01 -3.72 -0.68
C MET A 254 -3.20 -3.30 -2.13
N LEU A 255 -4.35 -3.68 -2.68
CA LEU A 255 -4.78 -3.33 -4.03
C LEU A 255 -5.18 -1.86 -4.14
N ASP A 256 -4.87 -1.23 -5.28
CA ASP A 256 -5.58 -0.05 -5.78
C ASP A 256 -5.96 -0.21 -7.27
N ASP A 257 -6.44 0.82 -7.95
CA ASP A 257 -7.02 0.66 -9.29
C ASP A 257 -5.98 0.33 -10.36
N HIS A 258 -4.80 0.95 -10.39
CA HIS A 258 -3.84 0.69 -11.45
C HIS A 258 -3.28 -0.75 -11.45
N ASP A 259 -3.41 -1.49 -10.34
CA ASP A 259 -3.15 -2.93 -10.29
C ASP A 259 -4.14 -3.72 -11.18
N LEU A 260 -5.32 -3.15 -11.46
CA LEU A 260 -6.36 -3.64 -12.37
C LEU A 260 -6.35 -2.85 -13.68
N ILE A 261 -6.87 -1.62 -13.60
CA ILE A 261 -6.94 -0.57 -14.60
C ILE A 261 -7.42 0.71 -13.91
N ASP A 262 -6.89 1.86 -14.31
CA ASP A 262 -7.25 3.19 -13.83
C ASP A 262 -8.77 3.37 -13.58
N GLY A 263 -9.12 3.81 -12.38
CA GLY A 263 -10.49 4.12 -11.95
C GLY A 263 -11.41 2.92 -11.75
N PHE A 264 -10.92 1.68 -11.74
CA PHE A 264 -11.79 0.51 -11.56
C PHE A 264 -12.63 0.61 -10.28
N GLY A 265 -13.96 0.52 -10.42
CA GLY A 265 -14.94 0.73 -9.34
C GLY A 265 -15.60 2.11 -9.35
N THR A 266 -15.04 3.05 -10.12
CA THR A 266 -15.47 4.47 -10.20
C THR A 266 -16.20 4.78 -11.53
N TYR A 267 -16.54 3.76 -12.31
CA TYR A 267 -17.35 3.89 -13.53
C TYR A 267 -18.82 3.49 -13.32
N PRO A 268 -19.75 3.92 -14.20
CA PRO A 268 -21.14 3.47 -14.18
C PRO A 268 -21.30 1.94 -14.23
N ASP A 269 -22.35 1.43 -13.58
CA ASP A 269 -22.64 -0.01 -13.45
C ASP A 269 -22.67 -0.77 -14.79
N ASP A 270 -23.17 -0.16 -15.86
CA ASP A 270 -23.24 -0.79 -17.18
C ASP A 270 -21.86 -1.02 -17.80
N LEU A 271 -20.92 -0.08 -17.62
CA LEU A 271 -19.53 -0.27 -18.02
C LEU A 271 -18.83 -1.29 -17.11
N MET A 272 -18.99 -1.17 -15.79
CA MET A 272 -18.37 -2.10 -14.82
C MET A 272 -18.79 -3.56 -15.02
N ARG A 273 -20.01 -3.77 -15.54
CA ARG A 273 -20.58 -5.10 -15.85
C ARG A 273 -20.38 -5.52 -17.31
N ALA A 274 -19.83 -4.67 -18.17
CA ALA A 274 -19.58 -5.00 -19.56
C ALA A 274 -18.63 -6.22 -19.65
N PRO A 275 -18.87 -7.21 -20.54
CA PRO A 275 -18.14 -8.49 -20.52
C PRO A 275 -16.61 -8.35 -20.52
N VAL A 276 -16.07 -7.43 -21.34
CA VAL A 276 -14.63 -7.18 -21.43
C VAL A 276 -14.12 -6.47 -20.18
N PHE A 277 -14.71 -5.33 -19.80
CA PHE A 277 -14.25 -4.51 -18.67
C PHE A 277 -14.34 -5.25 -17.33
N ASN A 278 -15.42 -6.01 -17.13
CA ASN A 278 -15.61 -6.84 -15.95
C ASN A 278 -14.52 -7.91 -15.83
N HIS A 279 -14.14 -8.52 -16.95
CA HIS A 279 -13.10 -9.54 -16.98
C HIS A 279 -11.70 -8.97 -16.70
N VAL A 280 -11.41 -7.75 -17.14
CA VAL A 280 -10.17 -7.03 -16.77
C VAL A 280 -10.04 -6.95 -15.26
N GLY A 281 -11.08 -6.48 -14.55
CA GLY A 281 -11.06 -6.40 -13.09
C GLY A 281 -10.95 -7.77 -12.42
N ALA A 282 -11.68 -8.77 -12.92
CA ALA A 282 -11.62 -10.13 -12.38
C ALA A 282 -10.21 -10.73 -12.49
N ARG A 283 -9.55 -10.59 -13.64
CA ARG A 283 -8.19 -11.12 -13.84
C ARG A 283 -7.13 -10.27 -13.15
N GLY A 284 -7.26 -8.95 -13.15
CA GLY A 284 -6.37 -8.07 -12.38
C GLY A 284 -6.38 -8.43 -10.89
N TYR A 285 -7.57 -8.65 -10.30
CA TYR A 285 -7.68 -9.02 -8.88
C TYR A 285 -7.05 -10.39 -8.61
N PHE A 286 -7.25 -11.36 -9.51
CA PHE A 286 -6.60 -12.67 -9.42
C PHE A 286 -5.07 -12.57 -9.41
N TYR A 287 -4.47 -11.78 -10.31
CA TYR A 287 -3.02 -11.61 -10.33
C TYR A 287 -2.50 -10.78 -9.16
N PHE A 288 -3.28 -9.83 -8.64
CA PHE A 288 -3.00 -9.17 -7.37
C PHE A 288 -2.91 -10.19 -6.22
N LEU A 289 -3.89 -11.07 -6.07
CA LEU A 289 -3.86 -12.11 -5.03
C LEU A 289 -2.62 -13.00 -5.17
N LEU A 290 -2.30 -13.44 -6.40
CA LEU A 290 -1.14 -14.29 -6.65
C LEU A 290 0.18 -13.56 -6.36
N PHE A 291 0.45 -12.43 -7.01
CA PHE A 291 1.76 -11.77 -6.95
C PHE A 291 1.99 -10.96 -5.68
N GLN A 292 0.93 -10.38 -5.11
CA GLN A 292 1.06 -9.44 -3.99
C GLN A 292 0.65 -10.05 -2.65
N LEU A 293 -0.32 -10.96 -2.63
CA LEU A 293 -0.75 -11.65 -1.40
C LEU A 293 -0.25 -13.09 -1.28
N PHE A 294 0.32 -13.66 -2.34
CA PHE A 294 0.71 -15.07 -2.46
C PHE A 294 -0.46 -16.00 -2.13
N VAL A 295 -1.65 -15.66 -2.62
CA VAL A 295 -2.91 -16.38 -2.39
C VAL A 295 -3.52 -16.86 -3.70
N ASN A 296 -4.07 -18.07 -3.66
CA ASN A 296 -5.02 -18.55 -4.65
C ASN A 296 -6.23 -19.13 -3.92
N ASP A 297 -7.40 -18.51 -4.04
CA ASP A 297 -8.63 -18.93 -3.36
C ASP A 297 -9.02 -20.40 -3.62
N GLU A 298 -8.66 -20.96 -4.78
CA GLU A 298 -8.92 -22.37 -5.08
C GLU A 298 -8.04 -23.32 -4.25
N VAL A 299 -6.86 -22.87 -3.85
CA VAL A 299 -5.88 -23.64 -3.05
C VAL A 299 -6.05 -23.34 -1.56
N ASP A 300 -6.19 -22.07 -1.20
CA ASP A 300 -6.15 -21.58 0.18
C ASP A 300 -7.55 -21.47 0.82
N GLY A 301 -8.60 -21.39 -0.02
CA GLY A 301 -9.96 -21.13 0.40
C GLY A 301 -10.18 -19.70 0.91
N VAL A 302 -11.42 -19.38 1.23
CA VAL A 302 -11.85 -18.04 1.70
C VAL A 302 -12.42 -18.08 3.13
N SER A 303 -11.94 -19.03 3.93
CA SER A 303 -12.38 -19.23 5.31
C SER A 303 -11.38 -18.61 6.28
N GLU A 304 -11.77 -17.54 6.98
CA GLU A 304 -10.90 -16.84 7.94
C GLU A 304 -10.29 -17.78 9.00
N THR A 305 -11.01 -18.82 9.42
CA THR A 305 -10.53 -19.74 10.47
C THR A 305 -9.49 -20.74 9.98
N SER A 306 -9.54 -21.12 8.70
CA SER A 306 -8.65 -22.14 8.12
C SER A 306 -7.64 -21.57 7.13
N HIS A 307 -7.71 -20.27 6.84
CA HIS A 307 -6.83 -19.63 5.89
C HIS A 307 -5.35 -19.78 6.32
N PRO A 308 -4.43 -20.07 5.39
CA PRO A 308 -3.01 -20.21 5.72
C PRO A 308 -2.40 -18.88 6.17
N ASN A 309 -2.80 -17.76 5.55
CA ASN A 309 -2.43 -16.41 6.01
C ASN A 309 -3.26 -16.02 7.23
N LYS A 310 -2.60 -15.80 8.37
CA LYS A 310 -3.23 -15.47 9.66
C LYS A 310 -3.62 -14.00 9.79
N SER A 311 -3.07 -13.14 8.95
CA SER A 311 -3.48 -11.72 8.86
C SER A 311 -4.77 -11.51 8.06
N MET A 312 -5.21 -12.50 7.29
CA MET A 312 -6.28 -12.34 6.30
C MET A 312 -7.66 -12.14 6.96
N LEU A 313 -8.37 -11.11 6.51
CA LEU A 313 -9.76 -10.80 6.84
C LEU A 313 -10.59 -10.89 5.56
N ILE A 314 -11.49 -11.86 5.49
CA ILE A 314 -12.30 -12.12 4.31
C ILE A 314 -13.61 -11.35 4.43
N GLY A 315 -13.80 -10.33 3.61
CA GLY A 315 -14.96 -9.46 3.66
C GLY A 315 -16.21 -10.01 2.97
N GLY A 316 -17.01 -9.09 2.44
CA GLY A 316 -18.17 -9.37 1.61
C GLY A 316 -17.81 -9.87 0.21
N ASP A 317 -18.84 -10.09 -0.59
CA ASP A 317 -18.69 -10.47 -1.99
C ASP A 317 -18.41 -9.24 -2.84
N GLY A 318 -17.45 -9.34 -3.75
CA GLY A 318 -17.17 -8.31 -4.74
C GLY A 318 -18.38 -8.02 -5.62
N VAL A 319 -18.52 -6.75 -6.01
CA VAL A 319 -19.70 -6.30 -6.77
C VAL A 319 -19.53 -6.58 -8.27
N TYR A 320 -18.32 -6.30 -8.77
CA TYR A 320 -17.94 -6.46 -10.17
C TYR A 320 -16.88 -7.54 -10.36
N ILE A 321 -16.14 -7.88 -9.31
CA ILE A 321 -15.17 -8.97 -9.36
C ILE A 321 -15.76 -10.23 -8.72
N PRO A 322 -15.49 -11.44 -9.26
CA PRO A 322 -16.03 -12.69 -8.74
C PRO A 322 -15.22 -13.23 -7.54
N PHE A 323 -14.75 -12.34 -6.67
CA PHE A 323 -13.93 -12.67 -5.50
C PHE A 323 -14.50 -12.00 -4.25
N LYS A 324 -14.18 -12.55 -3.08
CA LYS A 324 -14.41 -11.85 -1.81
C LYS A 324 -13.37 -10.76 -1.59
N ASN A 325 -13.69 -9.80 -0.74
CA ASN A 325 -12.75 -8.80 -0.27
C ASN A 325 -11.62 -9.44 0.56
N HIS A 326 -10.38 -9.07 0.27
CA HIS A 326 -9.19 -9.56 0.96
C HIS A 326 -8.47 -8.40 1.65
N SER A 327 -8.84 -8.15 2.91
CA SER A 327 -8.19 -7.16 3.78
C SER A 327 -7.21 -7.85 4.74
N LEU A 328 -6.26 -7.11 5.32
CA LEU A 328 -5.24 -7.67 6.21
C LEU A 328 -5.20 -6.92 7.55
N LEU A 329 -5.03 -7.64 8.65
CA LEU A 329 -4.65 -7.10 9.95
C LEU A 329 -3.36 -7.79 10.43
N SER A 330 -2.24 -7.08 10.36
CA SER A 330 -0.91 -7.63 10.64
C SER A 330 -0.29 -7.02 11.89
N TYR A 331 0.35 -7.87 12.69
CA TYR A 331 1.20 -7.47 13.81
C TYR A 331 2.44 -6.75 13.29
N LEU A 332 2.76 -5.59 13.86
CA LEU A 332 4.02 -4.89 13.56
C LEU A 332 4.86 -4.67 14.82
N GLY A 333 4.58 -5.40 15.90
CA GLY A 333 5.28 -5.25 17.17
C GLY A 333 4.34 -5.15 18.37
N PRO A 334 4.87 -5.19 19.60
CA PRO A 334 4.06 -5.19 20.81
C PRO A 334 3.18 -3.94 20.94
N LYS A 335 3.57 -2.83 20.30
CA LYS A 335 2.92 -1.51 20.41
C LYS A 335 2.18 -1.08 19.16
N GLN A 336 2.37 -1.74 18.02
CA GLN A 336 1.79 -1.30 16.74
C GLN A 336 1.21 -2.44 15.90
N TRP A 337 0.09 -2.16 15.25
CA TRP A 337 -0.59 -3.03 14.29
C TRP A 337 -1.02 -2.23 13.06
N ILE A 338 -1.11 -2.89 11.91
CA ILE A 338 -1.62 -2.26 10.68
C ILE A 338 -2.83 -3.01 10.13
N LEU A 339 -3.86 -2.25 9.77
CA LEU A 339 -5.06 -2.69 9.06
C LEU A 339 -4.99 -2.16 7.62
N LEU A 340 -4.90 -3.06 6.65
CA LEU A 340 -4.96 -2.77 5.22
C LEU A 340 -6.36 -3.11 4.73
N ALA A 341 -7.12 -2.10 4.28
CA ALA A 341 -8.50 -2.31 3.84
C ALA A 341 -8.58 -2.32 2.31
N ASP A 342 -9.00 -3.45 1.73
CA ASP A 342 -9.30 -3.52 0.31
C ASP A 342 -10.52 -2.64 0.00
N CYS A 343 -10.27 -1.57 -0.76
CA CYS A 343 -11.23 -0.53 -1.12
C CYS A 343 -11.66 -0.62 -2.59
N ARG A 344 -11.36 -1.73 -3.29
CA ARG A 344 -11.63 -1.89 -4.74
C ARG A 344 -12.58 -3.04 -5.03
N SER A 345 -12.48 -4.17 -4.33
CA SER A 345 -13.32 -5.36 -4.61
C SER A 345 -14.84 -5.09 -4.54
N GLU A 346 -15.25 -4.28 -3.57
CA GLU A 346 -16.64 -3.97 -3.26
C GLU A 346 -17.08 -2.57 -3.72
N ARG A 347 -16.18 -1.86 -4.40
CA ARG A 347 -16.37 -0.45 -4.76
C ARG A 347 -17.43 -0.28 -5.86
N LYS A 348 -18.25 0.75 -5.69
CA LYS A 348 -19.18 1.36 -6.64
C LYS A 348 -19.07 2.88 -6.51
N LEU A 349 -19.74 3.60 -7.40
CA LEU A 349 -19.85 5.06 -7.34
C LEU A 349 -20.32 5.63 -5.99
N ASP A 350 -21.13 4.89 -5.22
CA ASP A 350 -21.76 5.36 -3.99
C ASP A 350 -21.37 4.56 -2.73
N GLN A 351 -20.42 3.63 -2.86
CA GLN A 351 -19.99 2.74 -1.77
C GLN A 351 -18.57 2.24 -2.05
N ILE A 352 -17.66 2.35 -1.09
CA ILE A 352 -16.29 1.85 -1.20
C ILE A 352 -16.19 0.44 -0.61
N CYS A 353 -16.63 0.26 0.64
CA CYS A 353 -16.68 -1.04 1.30
C CYS A 353 -18.10 -1.35 1.79
N SER A 354 -18.46 -2.63 1.79
CA SER A 354 -19.71 -3.11 2.34
C SER A 354 -19.72 -3.01 3.87
N LYS A 355 -20.94 -2.92 4.43
CA LYS A 355 -21.14 -2.98 5.89
C LYS A 355 -20.60 -4.27 6.51
N VAL A 356 -20.65 -5.38 5.78
CA VAL A 356 -20.15 -6.69 6.24
C VAL A 356 -18.63 -6.61 6.41
N THR A 357 -17.93 -6.07 5.42
CA THR A 357 -16.48 -5.87 5.48
C THR A 357 -16.11 -4.97 6.64
N TYR A 358 -16.70 -3.78 6.76
CA TYR A 358 -16.42 -2.89 7.89
C TYR A 358 -16.64 -3.55 9.25
N GLN A 359 -17.72 -4.30 9.42
CA GLN A 359 -17.98 -5.01 10.67
C GLN A 359 -16.87 -6.00 10.99
N ARG A 360 -16.41 -6.79 10.01
CA ARG A 360 -15.32 -7.75 10.18
C ARG A 360 -14.00 -7.07 10.53
N LEU A 361 -13.64 -5.99 9.81
CA LEU A 361 -12.42 -5.23 10.08
C LEU A 361 -12.42 -4.69 11.52
N PHE A 362 -13.52 -4.07 11.95
CA PHE A 362 -13.61 -3.49 13.29
C PHE A 362 -13.69 -4.55 14.38
N ASP A 363 -14.35 -5.69 14.15
CA ASP A 363 -14.35 -6.79 15.11
C ASP A 363 -12.96 -7.43 15.25
N ALA A 364 -12.18 -7.49 14.19
CA ALA A 364 -10.78 -7.92 14.26
C ALA A 364 -9.94 -6.94 15.09
N VAL A 365 -10.08 -5.63 14.87
CA VAL A 365 -9.41 -4.59 15.67
C VAL A 365 -9.80 -4.66 17.15
N ARG A 366 -11.09 -4.92 17.45
CA ARG A 366 -11.54 -5.08 18.85
C ARG A 366 -10.91 -6.27 19.56
N LYS A 367 -10.46 -7.29 18.82
CA LYS A 367 -9.78 -8.49 19.35
C LYS A 367 -8.28 -8.28 19.57
N LEU A 368 -7.72 -7.13 19.19
CA LEU A 368 -6.31 -6.83 19.45
C LEU A 368 -5.96 -6.98 20.94
N PRO A 369 -4.75 -7.50 21.25
CA PRO A 369 -4.31 -7.74 22.61
C PRO A 369 -4.16 -6.42 23.40
N PRO A 370 -4.18 -6.48 24.74
CA PRO A 370 -3.89 -5.30 25.56
C PRO A 370 -2.45 -4.81 25.34
N GLY A 371 -2.22 -3.52 25.54
CA GLY A 371 -0.88 -2.92 25.48
C GLY A 371 -0.47 -2.38 24.11
N VAL A 372 -1.28 -2.61 23.06
CA VAL A 372 -1.16 -1.94 21.76
C VAL A 372 -1.44 -0.45 21.95
N GLU A 373 -0.60 0.40 21.35
CA GLU A 373 -0.70 1.86 21.46
C GLU A 373 -1.06 2.50 20.13
N HIS A 374 -0.57 1.94 19.01
CA HIS A 374 -0.72 2.50 17.68
C HIS A 374 -1.44 1.52 16.75
N LEU A 375 -2.49 2.01 16.08
CA LEU A 375 -3.14 1.32 14.98
C LEU A 375 -2.97 2.15 13.71
N ILE A 376 -2.39 1.56 12.68
CA ILE A 376 -2.22 2.18 11.38
C ILE A 376 -3.32 1.67 10.45
N LEU A 377 -4.05 2.56 9.80
CA LEU A 377 -5.01 2.23 8.74
C LEU A 377 -4.41 2.61 7.39
N LEU A 378 -4.14 1.61 6.55
CA LEU A 378 -3.70 1.81 5.18
C LEU A 378 -4.93 1.81 4.25
N LEU A 379 -5.05 2.88 3.47
CA LEU A 379 -6.10 3.08 2.46
C LEU A 379 -5.43 3.51 1.15
N GLY A 380 -5.89 3.03 -0.01
CA GLY A 380 -5.30 3.38 -1.31
C GLY A 380 -5.26 4.90 -1.54
N VAL A 381 -6.39 5.54 -1.26
CA VAL A 381 -6.58 6.97 -1.52
C VAL A 381 -6.63 7.80 -0.21
N PRO A 382 -6.12 9.04 -0.17
CA PRO A 382 -6.09 9.85 1.04
C PRO A 382 -7.46 10.20 1.63
N LEU A 383 -7.62 9.88 2.92
CA LEU A 383 -8.84 10.21 3.67
C LEU A 383 -8.95 11.70 4.01
N ALA A 384 -7.83 12.40 4.20
CA ALA A 384 -7.76 13.84 4.48
C ALA A 384 -6.84 14.53 3.47
N TYR A 385 -7.45 15.23 2.52
CA TYR A 385 -6.75 15.88 1.41
C TYR A 385 -7.49 17.16 0.97
N PRO A 386 -6.81 18.14 0.35
CA PRO A 386 -7.48 19.36 -0.10
C PRO A 386 -8.58 19.07 -1.12
N ARG A 387 -9.77 19.60 -0.84
CA ARG A 387 -10.95 19.32 -1.66
C ARG A 387 -11.01 20.22 -2.88
N MET A 388 -11.17 19.64 -4.06
CA MET A 388 -11.26 20.38 -5.33
C MET A 388 -12.70 20.56 -5.82
N VAL A 389 -13.71 20.56 -4.94
CA VAL A 389 -15.15 20.68 -5.28
C VAL A 389 -15.47 21.90 -6.17
N PHE A 390 -14.72 22.99 -6.06
CA PHE A 390 -14.87 24.14 -6.96
C PHE A 390 -14.34 23.86 -8.38
N LEU A 391 -13.26 23.08 -8.48
CA LEU A 391 -12.64 22.65 -9.72
C LEU A 391 -13.51 21.62 -10.46
N GLU A 392 -14.12 20.67 -9.74
CA GLU A 392 -15.12 19.74 -10.32
C GLU A 392 -16.20 20.51 -11.08
N ARG A 393 -16.69 21.62 -10.50
CA ARG A 393 -17.74 22.46 -11.10
C ARG A 393 -17.25 23.35 -12.26
N THR A 394 -15.98 23.77 -12.27
CA THR A 394 -15.41 24.59 -13.37
C THR A 394 -14.80 23.75 -14.49
N LEU A 395 -14.40 22.50 -14.22
CA LEU A 395 -13.84 21.56 -15.18
C LEU A 395 -14.90 20.62 -15.79
N SER A 396 -15.99 20.30 -15.09
CA SER A 396 -17.11 19.51 -15.65
C SER A 396 -17.83 20.20 -16.81
N SER A 397 -17.58 21.50 -17.04
CA SER A 397 -18.00 22.18 -18.26
C SER A 397 -17.04 21.86 -19.40
N SER A 398 -17.47 20.97 -20.31
CA SER A 398 -16.77 20.65 -21.56
C SER A 398 -16.50 21.87 -22.48
N MET A 399 -17.08 23.03 -22.15
CA MET A 399 -16.90 24.31 -22.85
C MET A 399 -15.85 25.23 -22.21
N ASN A 400 -15.04 24.77 -21.25
CA ASN A 400 -13.98 25.58 -20.65
C ASN A 400 -12.79 25.74 -21.63
N PRO A 401 -12.41 26.97 -22.05
CA PRO A 401 -11.36 27.19 -23.04
C PRO A 401 -9.98 26.62 -22.65
N LEU A 402 -9.68 26.56 -21.35
CA LEU A 402 -8.43 25.98 -20.84
C LEU A 402 -8.40 24.46 -20.98
N ILE A 403 -9.53 23.77 -20.82
CA ILE A 403 -9.63 22.32 -21.04
C ILE A 403 -9.56 22.02 -22.53
N MET A 404 -10.22 22.80 -23.39
CA MET A 404 -10.12 22.61 -24.84
C MET A 404 -8.68 22.77 -25.34
N LEU A 405 -7.94 23.75 -24.78
CA LEU A 405 -6.52 23.94 -25.09
C LEU A 405 -5.66 22.80 -24.54
N ALA A 406 -5.89 22.35 -23.31
CA ALA A 406 -5.16 21.24 -22.70
C ALA A 406 -5.39 19.90 -23.43
N LYS A 407 -6.64 19.61 -23.81
CA LYS A 407 -7.00 18.44 -24.65
C LYS A 407 -6.35 18.50 -26.04
N GLY A 408 -6.14 19.69 -26.59
CA GLY A 408 -5.47 19.89 -27.87
C GLY A 408 -3.94 19.78 -27.81
N LEU A 409 -3.33 19.97 -26.64
CA LEU A 409 -1.87 19.99 -26.45
C LEU A 409 -1.31 18.69 -25.82
N SER A 410 -2.11 17.97 -25.04
CA SER A 410 -1.71 16.69 -24.43
C SER A 410 -2.83 15.66 -24.57
N PRO A 411 -2.70 14.69 -25.50
CA PRO A 411 -3.62 13.56 -25.65
C PRO A 411 -3.76 12.70 -24.38
N GLY A 412 -2.83 12.81 -23.42
CA GLY A 412 -2.89 12.11 -22.13
C GLY A 412 -3.78 12.79 -21.09
N PHE A 413 -4.36 13.96 -21.36
CA PHE A 413 -5.15 14.72 -20.38
C PHE A 413 -6.63 14.27 -20.30
N THR A 414 -6.98 13.13 -20.89
CA THR A 414 -8.33 12.56 -20.89
C THR A 414 -8.32 11.07 -20.63
N ASN A 415 -9.23 10.59 -19.77
CA ASN A 415 -9.41 9.18 -19.52
C ASN A 415 -9.91 8.48 -20.80
N ASN A 416 -9.25 7.37 -21.14
CA ASN A 416 -9.50 6.57 -22.33
C ASN A 416 -10.89 5.90 -22.33
N PHE A 417 -11.54 5.75 -21.17
CA PHE A 417 -12.82 5.04 -21.06
C PHE A 417 -14.04 5.93 -21.25
N ASN A 418 -14.03 7.16 -20.75
CA ASN A 418 -15.20 8.04 -20.77
C ASN A 418 -14.95 9.42 -21.41
N GLY A 419 -13.70 9.73 -21.81
CA GLY A 419 -13.32 11.01 -22.42
C GLY A 419 -13.34 12.22 -21.48
N GLN A 420 -13.52 12.01 -20.17
CA GLN A 420 -13.38 13.03 -19.15
C GLN A 420 -11.91 13.41 -18.96
N VAL A 421 -11.66 14.54 -18.32
CA VAL A 421 -10.30 14.94 -17.96
C VAL A 421 -9.80 13.97 -16.88
N GLU A 422 -8.60 13.42 -17.00
CA GLU A 422 -7.97 12.50 -16.02
C GLU A 422 -8.14 13.03 -14.57
N LEU A 423 -7.78 14.31 -14.36
CA LEU A 423 -7.98 15.02 -13.10
C LEU A 423 -9.42 15.05 -12.55
N LEU A 424 -10.46 14.94 -13.40
CA LEU A 424 -11.86 14.89 -12.96
C LEU A 424 -12.29 13.47 -12.56
N ASP A 425 -11.73 12.45 -13.20
CA ASP A 425 -11.99 11.05 -12.83
C ASP A 425 -11.25 10.70 -11.53
N ASP A 426 -10.01 11.17 -11.33
CA ASP A 426 -9.28 11.12 -10.06
C ASP A 426 -10.08 11.74 -8.90
N LEU A 427 -10.79 12.83 -9.20
CA LEU A 427 -11.64 13.51 -8.22
C LEU A 427 -12.87 12.69 -7.81
N GLY A 428 -13.37 11.83 -8.69
CA GLY A 428 -14.42 10.86 -8.39
C GLY A 428 -13.94 9.74 -7.49
N ASP A 429 -12.65 9.38 -7.59
CA ASP A 429 -12.05 8.26 -6.85
C ASP A 429 -11.76 8.61 -5.37
N HIS A 430 -11.50 9.89 -5.10
CA HIS A 430 -11.16 10.37 -3.77
C HIS A 430 -12.25 10.14 -2.71
N TRP A 431 -11.82 9.81 -1.48
CA TRP A 431 -12.70 9.84 -0.30
C TRP A 431 -13.38 11.18 -0.07
N CYS A 432 -12.76 12.26 -0.52
CA CYS A 432 -13.27 13.62 -0.42
C CYS A 432 -14.33 13.99 -1.47
N ALA A 433 -14.57 13.11 -2.45
CA ALA A 433 -15.57 13.27 -3.49
C ALA A 433 -16.98 13.37 -2.91
N GLY A 434 -17.88 13.99 -3.67
CA GLY A 434 -19.30 14.14 -3.29
C GLY A 434 -19.96 12.81 -2.88
N PRO A 435 -19.91 11.75 -3.71
CA PRO A 435 -20.54 10.47 -3.43
C PRO A 435 -19.99 9.76 -2.19
N HIS A 436 -18.67 9.78 -1.98
CA HIS A 436 -18.00 9.04 -0.90
C HIS A 436 -18.05 9.73 0.46
N LYS A 437 -18.41 11.02 0.50
CA LYS A 437 -18.31 11.85 1.70
C LYS A 437 -19.11 11.32 2.90
N HIS A 438 -20.24 10.64 2.68
CA HIS A 438 -21.03 10.06 3.77
C HIS A 438 -20.28 8.89 4.43
N GLU A 439 -19.86 7.92 3.62
CA GLU A 439 -19.08 6.77 4.07
C GLU A 439 -17.75 7.18 4.69
N ARG A 440 -17.04 8.13 4.08
CA ARG A 440 -15.83 8.74 4.64
C ARG A 440 -16.04 9.26 6.06
N ASN A 441 -17.04 10.14 6.25
CA ASN A 441 -17.25 10.75 7.56
C ASN A 441 -17.68 9.70 8.60
N TRP A 442 -18.50 8.74 8.18
CA TRP A 442 -18.88 7.60 9.00
C TRP A 442 -17.65 6.77 9.41
N LEU A 443 -16.73 6.48 8.49
CA LEU A 443 -15.48 5.77 8.77
C LEU A 443 -14.63 6.52 9.79
N VAL A 444 -14.43 7.83 9.62
CA VAL A 444 -13.69 8.66 10.60
C VAL A 444 -14.33 8.58 11.98
N GLU A 445 -15.65 8.72 12.08
CA GLU A 445 -16.37 8.60 13.35
C GLU A 445 -16.20 7.24 14.02
N ARG A 446 -16.38 6.15 13.27
CA ARG A 446 -16.25 4.78 13.79
C ARG A 446 -14.82 4.47 14.23
N VAL A 447 -13.82 4.99 13.51
CA VAL A 447 -12.41 4.86 13.90
C VAL A 447 -12.10 5.65 15.16
N GLN A 448 -12.65 6.85 15.33
CA GLN A 448 -12.51 7.62 16.58
C GLN A 448 -13.16 6.91 17.77
N GLU A 449 -14.33 6.27 17.56
CA GLU A 449 -14.94 5.42 18.58
C GLU A 449 -14.06 4.24 18.93
N LEU A 450 -13.49 3.54 17.94
CA LEU A 450 -12.54 2.44 18.18
C LEU A 450 -11.29 2.91 18.93
N ALA A 451 -10.74 4.07 18.57
CA ALA A 451 -9.61 4.68 19.25
C ALA A 451 -9.91 4.87 20.74
N LEU A 452 -11.10 5.38 21.07
CA LEU A 452 -11.53 5.55 22.46
C LEU A 452 -11.83 4.22 23.17
N GLU A 453 -12.53 3.30 22.49
CA GLU A 453 -12.94 1.99 23.02
C GLU A 453 -11.72 1.13 23.39
N LYS A 454 -10.72 1.11 22.51
CA LYS A 454 -9.54 0.26 22.60
C LYS A 454 -8.31 0.99 23.14
N HIS A 455 -8.42 2.29 23.42
CA HIS A 455 -7.32 3.14 23.87
C HIS A 455 -6.14 3.09 22.90
N LEU A 456 -6.41 3.39 21.62
CA LEU A 456 -5.45 3.34 20.52
C LEU A 456 -5.25 4.73 19.92
N ARG A 457 -4.01 5.11 19.63
CA ARG A 457 -3.71 6.18 18.68
C ARG A 457 -3.88 5.61 17.26
N VAL A 458 -4.81 6.18 16.50
CA VAL A 458 -4.94 5.83 15.08
C VAL A 458 -4.18 6.81 14.21
N SER A 459 -3.45 6.29 13.24
CA SER A 459 -2.89 7.04 12.11
C SER A 459 -3.31 6.39 10.79
N TYR A 460 -3.49 7.19 9.75
CA TYR A 460 -3.71 6.71 8.40
C TYR A 460 -2.45 6.88 7.57
N ILE A 461 -2.24 5.97 6.64
CA ILE A 461 -1.25 6.11 5.58
C ILE A 461 -1.92 5.78 4.24
N SER A 462 -1.58 6.50 3.18
CA SER A 462 -2.25 6.41 1.88
C SER A 462 -1.38 6.86 0.71
N GLY A 463 -1.80 6.48 -0.51
CA GLY A 463 -1.07 6.66 -1.75
C GLY A 463 -1.82 7.49 -2.81
N ASP A 464 -1.81 6.99 -4.05
CA ASP A 464 -2.60 7.44 -5.23
C ASP A 464 -2.24 8.83 -5.81
N VAL A 465 -2.18 9.88 -5.00
CA VAL A 465 -2.18 11.29 -5.48
C VAL A 465 -0.84 11.83 -6.01
N HIS A 466 0.18 10.97 -6.16
CA HIS A 466 1.56 11.27 -6.61
C HIS A 466 2.24 12.46 -5.92
N ALA A 467 1.81 12.81 -4.70
CA ALA A 467 2.40 13.85 -3.88
C ALA A 467 2.54 13.42 -2.41
N ALA A 468 3.41 14.12 -1.67
CA ALA A 468 3.57 13.91 -0.24
C ALA A 468 2.86 15.01 0.57
N GLY A 469 2.30 14.63 1.72
CA GLY A 469 1.60 15.55 2.63
C GLY A 469 1.06 14.85 3.86
N VAL A 470 0.51 15.62 4.81
CA VAL A 470 -0.08 15.05 6.03
C VAL A 470 -1.36 15.78 6.36
N GLY A 471 -2.48 15.07 6.26
CA GLY A 471 -3.76 15.48 6.84
C GLY A 471 -3.78 15.26 8.35
N VAL A 472 -4.64 15.98 9.06
CA VAL A 472 -4.85 15.76 10.50
C VAL A 472 -6.29 16.01 10.91
N PHE A 473 -6.83 15.06 11.67
CA PHE A 473 -8.08 15.18 12.41
C PHE A 473 -7.77 15.48 13.87
N TYR A 474 -8.59 16.28 14.54
CA TYR A 474 -8.44 16.63 15.96
C TYR A 474 -9.71 17.22 16.56
N GLY A 475 -9.85 17.18 17.88
CA GLY A 475 -10.96 17.70 18.67
C GLY A 475 -11.05 19.23 18.67
N TYR A 476 -12.19 19.74 19.14
CA TYR A 476 -12.47 21.17 19.06
C TYR A 476 -11.70 21.99 20.12
N HIS A 477 -11.53 21.48 21.33
CA HIS A 477 -10.91 22.21 22.45
C HIS A 477 -9.63 21.55 22.98
N GLN A 478 -9.21 20.43 22.42
CA GLN A 478 -7.99 19.74 22.85
C GLN A 478 -6.75 20.26 22.12
N HIS A 479 -5.73 20.66 22.89
CA HIS A 479 -4.49 21.24 22.38
C HIS A 479 -3.29 20.30 22.46
N ASP A 480 -3.30 19.35 23.41
CA ASP A 480 -2.31 18.28 23.48
C ASP A 480 -2.83 17.08 22.68
N PRO A 481 -2.19 16.71 21.56
CA PRO A 481 -2.60 15.58 20.74
C PRO A 481 -2.66 14.27 21.53
N SER A 482 -1.76 14.03 22.48
CA SER A 482 -1.69 12.78 23.26
C SER A 482 -2.96 12.53 24.10
N LEU A 483 -3.66 13.60 24.45
CA LEU A 483 -4.89 13.58 25.25
C LEU A 483 -6.16 13.65 24.40
N ASP A 484 -6.03 13.75 23.07
CA ASP A 484 -7.15 13.84 22.14
C ASP A 484 -7.46 12.48 21.48
N PRO A 485 -8.57 11.81 21.84
CA PRO A 485 -8.98 10.56 21.18
C PRO A 485 -9.41 10.76 19.72
N LYS A 486 -9.67 12.00 19.28
CA LYS A 486 -10.00 12.34 17.88
C LYS A 486 -8.77 12.64 17.04
N TYR A 487 -7.60 12.80 17.68
CA TYR A 487 -6.38 13.14 16.96
C TYR A 487 -5.90 11.96 16.12
N SER A 488 -5.70 12.19 14.83
CA SER A 488 -5.12 11.18 13.94
C SER A 488 -4.44 11.87 12.78
N LEU A 489 -3.20 11.46 12.51
CA LEU A 489 -2.47 11.86 11.32
C LEU A 489 -2.96 11.05 10.13
N ALA A 490 -2.99 11.65 8.94
CA ALA A 490 -3.25 10.98 7.67
C ALA A 490 -2.08 11.27 6.74
N VAL A 491 -1.06 10.42 6.80
CA VAL A 491 0.20 10.55 6.07
C VAL A 491 -0.02 10.13 4.62
N ILE A 492 0.45 10.93 3.68
CA ILE A 492 0.36 10.68 2.25
C ILE A 492 1.79 10.50 1.75
N THR A 493 2.08 9.32 1.20
CA THR A 493 3.38 9.00 0.59
C THR A 493 3.16 8.38 -0.78
N SER A 494 3.17 9.25 -1.79
CA SER A 494 3.02 8.88 -3.19
C SER A 494 3.78 9.88 -4.06
N ALA A 495 4.45 9.52 -5.15
CA ALA A 495 4.72 8.18 -5.65
C ALA A 495 6.20 7.81 -5.40
N ILE A 496 6.52 6.52 -5.22
CA ILE A 496 7.93 6.09 -5.18
C ILE A 496 8.56 6.03 -6.57
N VAL A 497 7.76 5.73 -7.62
CA VAL A 497 8.22 5.68 -9.02
C VAL A 497 7.62 6.79 -9.87
N ASN A 498 6.30 6.99 -9.82
CA ASN A 498 5.58 7.82 -10.79
C ASN A 498 5.96 9.32 -10.73
N THR A 499 5.60 10.07 -11.77
CA THR A 499 5.81 11.53 -11.82
C THR A 499 4.88 12.24 -10.84
N PRO A 500 5.35 13.32 -10.16
CA PRO A 500 4.43 14.14 -9.39
C PRO A 500 3.48 14.96 -10.29
N PRO A 501 2.37 15.46 -9.73
CA PRO A 501 1.49 16.39 -10.43
C PRO A 501 2.22 17.69 -10.84
N PRO A 502 1.71 18.40 -11.88
CA PRO A 502 2.33 19.65 -12.32
C PRO A 502 2.44 20.70 -11.19
N PRO A 503 3.51 21.52 -11.15
CA PRO A 503 3.73 22.50 -10.08
C PRO A 503 2.56 23.46 -9.83
N ALA A 504 1.81 23.83 -10.88
CA ALA A 504 0.62 24.68 -10.75
C ALA A 504 -0.51 24.00 -9.95
N VAL A 505 -0.68 22.68 -10.12
CA VAL A 505 -1.64 21.86 -9.36
C VAL A 505 -1.20 21.79 -7.91
N ILE A 506 0.09 21.53 -7.63
CA ILE A 506 0.64 21.51 -6.27
C ILE A 506 0.44 22.85 -5.55
N SER A 507 0.69 23.98 -6.22
CA SER A 507 0.48 25.30 -5.61
C SER A 507 -1.02 25.59 -5.35
N MET A 508 -1.91 25.12 -6.22
CA MET A 508 -3.35 25.20 -5.99
C MET A 508 -3.77 24.36 -4.78
N LEU A 509 -3.30 23.11 -4.70
CA LEU A 509 -3.57 22.22 -3.57
C LEU A 509 -3.10 22.82 -2.25
N ASN A 510 -1.93 23.47 -2.22
CA ASN A 510 -1.43 24.19 -1.04
C ASN A 510 -2.34 25.36 -0.61
N LYS A 511 -2.88 26.12 -1.57
CA LYS A 511 -3.85 27.19 -1.27
C LYS A 511 -5.13 26.62 -0.65
N LEU A 512 -5.61 25.48 -1.15
CA LEU A 512 -6.78 24.79 -0.61
C LEU A 512 -6.49 24.17 0.77
N ALA A 513 -5.31 23.58 0.96
CA ALA A 513 -4.84 22.98 2.21
C ALA A 513 -4.83 23.94 3.39
N SER A 514 -4.62 25.24 3.13
CA SER A 514 -4.69 26.29 4.16
C SER A 514 -6.09 26.48 4.77
N LYS A 515 -7.14 25.90 4.16
CA LYS A 515 -8.54 26.04 4.60
C LYS A 515 -8.93 24.88 5.50
N LYS A 516 -9.57 25.20 6.63
CA LYS A 516 -10.15 24.18 7.52
C LYS A 516 -11.44 23.63 6.93
N HIS A 517 -11.53 22.31 6.82
CA HIS A 517 -12.75 21.64 6.39
C HIS A 517 -13.72 21.47 7.56
N ARG A 518 -15.02 21.60 7.25
CA ARG A 518 -16.10 21.60 8.27
C ARG A 518 -17.03 20.38 8.19
N SER A 519 -16.70 19.35 7.41
CA SER A 519 -17.62 18.23 7.21
C SER A 519 -17.88 17.43 8.48
N LEU A 520 -16.97 17.43 9.45
CA LEU A 520 -17.09 16.71 10.72
C LEU A 520 -17.38 17.64 11.91
N PHE A 521 -17.74 18.90 11.66
CA PHE A 521 -17.98 19.85 12.75
C PHE A 521 -19.20 19.46 13.60
N TYR A 522 -20.17 18.72 13.04
CA TYR A 522 -21.34 18.29 13.80
C TYR A 522 -20.96 17.35 14.95
N CYS A 523 -19.92 16.54 14.79
CA CYS A 523 -19.41 15.64 15.82
C CYS A 523 -18.19 16.20 16.59
N GLY A 524 -17.89 17.49 16.44
CA GLY A 524 -16.81 18.15 17.16
C GLY A 524 -15.41 17.78 16.68
N THR A 525 -15.25 17.27 15.46
CA THR A 525 -13.96 16.95 14.84
C THR A 525 -13.60 18.02 13.81
N LYS A 526 -12.36 18.52 13.88
CA LYS A 526 -11.73 19.42 12.92
C LYS A 526 -10.82 18.63 11.99
N GLU A 527 -10.64 19.16 10.77
CA GLU A 527 -9.82 18.57 9.72
C GLU A 527 -9.02 19.68 9.01
N THR A 528 -7.71 19.47 8.84
CA THR A 528 -6.78 20.38 8.15
C THR A 528 -5.58 19.61 7.62
N MET A 529 -4.65 20.29 6.95
CA MET A 529 -3.32 19.77 6.63
C MET A 529 -2.25 20.29 7.60
N VAL A 530 -1.22 19.49 7.88
CA VAL A 530 -0.02 19.86 8.64
C VAL A 530 0.92 20.64 7.72
N PRO A 531 1.43 21.82 8.13
CA PRO A 531 2.38 22.59 7.34
C PRO A 531 3.80 22.01 7.46
N LEU A 532 4.00 20.76 7.04
CA LEU A 532 5.23 19.98 7.23
C LEU A 532 6.44 20.53 6.45
N PHE A 533 6.22 21.09 5.25
CA PHE A 533 7.28 21.47 4.32
C PHE A 533 7.68 22.94 4.47
N GLU A 534 8.14 23.35 5.65
CA GLU A 534 8.54 24.75 5.90
C GLU A 534 9.71 25.22 5.02
N THR A 535 10.59 24.28 4.66
CA THR A 535 11.68 24.48 3.70
C THR A 535 11.50 23.57 2.49
N ASP A 536 11.86 24.07 1.32
CA ASP A 536 11.92 23.31 0.07
C ASP A 536 13.05 22.28 0.09
N LEU A 537 13.24 21.56 -1.02
CA LEU A 537 14.23 20.48 -1.15
C LEU A 537 15.68 20.97 -1.10
N GLU A 538 15.91 22.27 -1.33
CA GLU A 538 17.22 22.93 -1.24
C GLU A 538 17.47 23.55 0.15
N GLY A 539 16.44 23.61 1.01
CA GLY A 539 16.53 24.18 2.35
C GLY A 539 16.09 25.65 2.43
N ASN A 540 15.58 26.24 1.36
CA ASN A 540 15.05 27.60 1.37
C ASN A 540 13.63 27.64 1.93
N LYS A 541 13.23 28.77 2.52
CA LYS A 541 11.85 28.96 2.99
C LYS A 541 10.88 29.03 1.81
N GLN A 542 9.76 28.32 1.90
CA GLN A 542 8.71 28.32 0.87
C GLN A 542 7.32 28.68 1.42
N LYS A 543 6.41 29.03 0.50
CA LYS A 543 5.00 29.31 0.82
C LYS A 543 4.13 28.06 0.81
N ASP A 544 4.44 27.12 -0.08
CA ASP A 544 3.72 25.87 -0.27
C ASP A 544 4.22 24.85 0.76
N LYS A 545 3.61 24.87 1.95
CA LYS A 545 4.07 24.15 3.14
C LYS A 545 3.33 22.84 3.44
N TYR A 546 2.25 22.55 2.72
CA TYR A 546 1.31 21.46 3.08
C TYR A 546 1.47 20.23 2.22
N ILE A 547 1.76 20.42 0.94
CA ILE A 547 1.91 19.35 -0.06
C ILE A 547 3.14 19.63 -0.90
N ILE A 548 3.94 18.61 -1.15
CA ILE A 548 5.11 18.67 -2.02
C ILE A 548 4.95 17.70 -3.20
N GLY A 549 5.19 18.20 -4.41
CA GLY A 549 5.17 17.40 -5.64
C GLY A 549 6.57 16.91 -5.98
N ALA A 550 6.95 15.75 -5.46
CA ALA A 550 8.19 15.05 -5.76
C ALA A 550 8.04 13.58 -5.37
N ARG A 551 8.82 12.70 -6.01
CA ARG A 551 8.82 11.28 -5.66
C ARG A 551 9.22 11.09 -4.21
N ASN A 552 8.64 10.11 -3.52
CA ASN A 552 8.92 9.88 -2.11
C ASN A 552 8.56 8.46 -1.66
N TRP A 553 9.08 8.10 -0.50
CA TRP A 553 8.68 6.95 0.31
C TRP A 553 8.71 7.36 1.80
N CYS A 554 8.14 6.57 2.70
CA CYS A 554 8.07 6.92 4.13
C CYS A 554 8.76 5.87 5.00
N SER A 555 9.76 6.27 5.78
CA SER A 555 10.32 5.44 6.85
C SER A 555 9.47 5.59 8.11
N VAL A 556 9.08 4.48 8.72
CA VAL A 556 8.28 4.49 9.94
C VAL A 556 8.95 3.72 11.05
N GLU A 557 9.05 4.36 12.22
CA GLU A 557 9.72 3.79 13.38
C GLU A 557 9.04 4.22 14.69
N TYR A 558 8.78 3.24 15.55
CA TYR A 558 8.32 3.49 16.92
C TYR A 558 9.51 3.95 17.78
N GLN A 559 9.34 5.06 18.50
CA GLN A 559 10.36 5.68 19.35
C GLN A 559 10.17 5.25 20.81
N PRO A 560 10.96 4.30 21.36
CA PRO A 560 10.71 3.76 22.69
C PRO A 560 10.79 4.80 23.81
N ALA A 561 11.60 5.84 23.63
CA ALA A 561 11.79 6.90 24.63
C ALA A 561 10.54 7.80 24.80
N THR A 562 9.75 8.00 23.75
CA THR A 562 8.57 8.89 23.77
C THR A 562 7.25 8.18 23.55
N ALA A 563 7.29 6.89 23.18
CA ALA A 563 6.15 6.09 22.73
C ALA A 563 5.46 6.69 21.49
N GLU A 564 6.17 7.51 20.72
CA GLU A 564 5.66 8.11 19.49
C GLU A 564 5.94 7.18 18.30
N LEU A 565 5.03 7.18 17.35
CA LEU A 565 5.28 6.62 16.02
C LEU A 565 5.73 7.73 15.08
N GLU A 566 6.98 7.69 14.63
CA GLU A 566 7.56 8.67 13.72
C GLU A 566 7.36 8.22 12.26
N PHE A 567 6.79 9.09 11.45
CA PHE A 567 6.66 8.96 10.00
C PHE A 567 7.61 9.95 9.34
N ASP A 568 8.73 9.47 8.82
CA ASP A 568 9.74 10.27 8.10
C ASP A 568 9.54 10.13 6.59
N ILE A 569 8.93 11.14 5.96
CA ILE A 569 8.74 11.18 4.50
C ILE A 569 10.07 11.56 3.84
N ARG A 570 10.60 10.65 3.04
CA ARG A 570 11.86 10.75 2.30
C ARG A 570 11.56 11.24 0.89
N VAL A 571 11.72 12.54 0.67
CA VAL A 571 11.33 13.21 -0.58
C VAL A 571 12.53 13.40 -1.49
N GLU A 572 12.45 12.94 -2.74
CA GLU A 572 13.50 13.07 -3.74
C GLU A 572 13.89 14.54 -3.94
N LYS A 573 15.18 14.86 -3.77
CA LYS A 573 15.70 16.23 -3.88
C LYS A 573 15.77 16.71 -5.32
N VAL A 574 16.31 15.86 -6.18
CA VAL A 574 16.50 16.12 -7.61
C VAL A 574 15.93 14.94 -8.38
N ARG A 575 15.10 15.23 -9.39
CA ARG A 575 14.47 14.21 -10.21
C ARG A 575 15.50 13.22 -10.76
N GLY A 576 15.28 11.92 -10.50
CA GLY A 576 16.15 10.84 -10.97
C GLY A 576 17.41 10.62 -10.15
N SER A 577 17.68 11.42 -9.12
CA SER A 577 18.93 11.32 -8.34
C SER A 577 18.96 10.14 -7.39
N GLY A 578 17.80 9.73 -6.85
CA GLY A 578 17.76 8.76 -5.75
C GLY A 578 18.38 9.31 -4.46
N GLU A 579 18.45 10.64 -4.29
CA GLU A 579 18.80 11.28 -3.03
C GLU A 579 17.56 11.91 -2.40
N THR A 580 17.30 11.60 -1.13
CA THR A 580 16.12 12.09 -0.42
C THR A 580 16.44 13.10 0.68
N LYS A 581 15.47 13.97 0.96
CA LYS A 581 15.42 14.84 2.14
C LYS A 581 14.31 14.35 3.09
N SER A 582 14.63 14.36 4.38
CA SER A 582 13.73 13.94 5.46
C SER A 582 12.74 15.04 5.85
N TYR A 583 11.48 14.64 6.03
CA TYR A 583 10.39 15.44 6.58
C TYR A 583 9.55 14.58 7.52
N ALA A 584 9.81 14.70 8.83
CA ALA A 584 9.20 13.83 9.83
C ALA A 584 8.01 14.45 10.56
N VAL A 585 7.01 13.62 10.87
CA VAL A 585 5.88 13.93 11.76
C VAL A 585 5.68 12.78 12.75
N LYS A 586 5.13 13.06 13.93
CA LYS A 586 4.97 12.08 15.01
C LYS A 586 3.53 11.96 15.48
N ALA A 587 3.07 10.72 15.61
CA ALA A 587 1.83 10.40 16.29
C ALA A 587 2.14 9.98 17.75
N PRO A 588 1.64 10.69 18.76
CA PRO A 588 1.91 10.32 20.14
C PRO A 588 1.02 9.17 20.61
N ALA A 589 1.56 8.33 21.49
CA ALA A 589 0.78 7.33 22.21
C ALA A 589 -0.43 7.96 22.91
N PRO A 590 -1.53 7.19 23.05
CA PRO A 590 -2.76 7.65 23.67
C PRO A 590 -2.60 7.80 25.20
N ARG A 591 -2.83 9.00 25.73
CA ARG A 591 -2.72 9.34 27.17
C ARG A 591 -4.03 9.81 27.80
N TRP A 592 -5.13 9.82 27.04
CA TRP A 592 -6.43 10.18 27.61
C TRP A 592 -6.91 9.12 28.60
N ASP A 593 -7.63 9.56 29.63
CA ASP A 593 -8.33 8.67 30.56
C ASP A 593 -9.79 9.08 30.60
N VAL A 594 -10.61 8.40 29.80
CA VAL A 594 -12.04 8.69 29.64
C VAL A 594 -12.83 7.49 30.11
N ALA A 595 -13.59 7.67 31.19
CA ALA A 595 -14.45 6.63 31.73
C ALA A 595 -15.45 6.13 30.67
N LYS A 596 -15.65 4.81 30.60
CA LYS A 596 -16.51 4.16 29.58
C LYS A 596 -17.92 4.76 29.47
N HIS A 597 -18.52 5.17 30.58
CA HIS A 597 -19.85 5.78 30.56
C HIS A 597 -19.89 7.14 29.87
N HIS A 598 -18.74 7.79 29.62
CA HIS A 598 -18.62 9.03 28.83
C HIS A 598 -18.29 8.79 27.35
N HIS A 599 -18.04 7.55 26.91
CA HIS A 599 -17.64 7.27 25.52
C HIS A 599 -18.70 7.73 24.52
N HIS A 600 -19.99 7.64 24.88
CA HIS A 600 -21.11 8.11 24.07
C HIS A 600 -21.07 9.63 23.77
N LEU A 601 -20.29 10.40 24.52
CA LEU A 601 -20.12 11.84 24.33
C LEU A 601 -19.05 12.18 23.29
N LEU A 602 -18.23 11.21 22.83
CA LEU A 602 -17.10 11.45 21.93
C LEU A 602 -17.51 12.26 20.72
N LEU A 603 -18.59 11.89 20.06
CA LEU A 603 -19.07 12.54 18.84
C LEU A 603 -19.93 13.79 19.11
N THR A 604 -19.72 14.46 20.24
CA THR A 604 -20.34 15.75 20.55
C THR A 604 -19.34 16.90 20.42
N LYS A 605 -19.84 18.11 20.16
CA LYS A 605 -19.04 19.35 20.16
C LYS A 605 -18.52 19.73 21.55
N ASN A 606 -19.19 19.26 22.59
CA ASN A 606 -18.90 19.61 23.98
C ASN A 606 -18.11 18.51 24.71
N PHE A 607 -17.64 17.47 24.01
CA PHE A 607 -16.94 16.33 24.61
C PHE A 607 -15.91 16.75 25.68
N ASP A 608 -14.99 17.64 25.32
CA ASP A 608 -13.94 18.11 26.23
C ASP A 608 -14.51 18.82 27.48
N LYS A 609 -15.60 19.58 27.30
CA LYS A 609 -16.31 20.29 28.37
C LYS A 609 -17.07 19.32 29.29
N ASP A 610 -17.74 18.34 28.70
CA ASP A 610 -18.64 17.42 29.40
C ASP A 610 -17.86 16.32 30.14
N VAL A 611 -16.67 15.95 29.64
CA VAL A 611 -15.78 14.97 30.28
C VAL A 611 -14.89 15.61 31.36
N GLY A 612 -14.65 16.93 31.30
CA GLY A 612 -14.12 17.75 32.41
C GLY A 612 -12.67 17.51 32.83
N THR A 613 -12.08 16.34 32.55
CA THR A 613 -10.68 16.02 32.84
C THR A 613 -10.13 14.96 31.87
N LEU A 614 -9.52 15.40 30.77
CA LEU A 614 -8.54 14.60 30.02
C LEU A 614 -7.17 14.85 30.70
N LYS A 615 -6.90 14.22 31.85
CA LYS A 615 -5.67 14.48 32.62
C LYS A 615 -4.50 13.67 32.05
N GLY A 616 -3.50 14.35 31.50
CA GLY A 616 -2.13 13.88 31.44
C GLY A 616 -1.25 14.79 32.31
N ALA A 617 -0.68 14.26 33.38
CA ALA A 617 0.41 14.97 34.05
C ALA A 617 1.67 14.83 33.17
N PRO A 618 2.41 15.90 32.85
CA PRO A 618 3.77 15.75 32.37
C PRO A 618 4.68 15.47 33.57
N ASP A 619 5.42 14.36 33.53
CA ASP A 619 6.63 14.24 34.31
C ASP A 619 7.61 15.33 33.84
N GLY A 620 7.71 16.39 34.64
CA GLY A 620 8.78 17.39 34.70
C GLY A 620 9.46 17.80 33.39
N VAL A 621 8.88 18.76 32.65
CA VAL A 621 9.67 19.69 31.82
C VAL A 621 9.11 21.10 32.01
N THR A 622 9.88 21.94 32.70
CA THR A 622 9.63 23.36 32.91
C THR A 622 9.50 24.12 31.59
N HIS A 623 8.37 24.79 31.40
CA HIS A 623 8.17 25.76 30.33
C HIS A 623 9.20 26.88 30.39
N VAL A 624 10.09 26.96 29.39
CA VAL A 624 10.71 28.24 29.01
C VAL A 624 9.76 28.92 28.05
N LYS A 625 9.30 30.12 28.43
CA LYS A 625 8.38 30.96 27.67
C LYS A 625 9.01 31.40 26.34
N ALA A 626 8.15 31.48 25.33
CA ALA A 626 8.41 32.02 23.99
C ALA A 626 8.88 33.47 24.01
#